data_AF-A0A6B2NV36-F1
#
_entry.id   AF-A0A6B2NV36-F1
#
_cell.length_a   1.000
_cell.length_b   1.000
_cell.length_c   1.000
_cell.angle_alpha   90.00
_cell.angle_beta   90.00
_cell.angle_gamma   90.00
#
_symmetry.space_group_name_H-M   'P 1'
#
loop_
_entity.id
_entity.type
_entity.pdbx_description
1 polymer ?
#
loop_
_entity_poly.entity_id
_entity_poly.type
_entity_poly.pdbx_seq_one_letter_code
_entity_poly.pdbx_strand_id
1 'polypeptide(L)'
;MEEELRYVGAETGGAAVLDMALLSHQLAYYLGVWHGARVCESEGLGIDLFASLLPPQDPAAHLARRISEHDYDQPGATLEVWNAALDRILEQAQTNKINQEIPELISSLFRRAIALGHGHRDIATVIEVLRGSLGT
;
A
#
# COMPACT_ATOMS: atom_id res chain seq x y z
N MET A 1 1.41 5.88 22.25
CA MET A 1 2.46 6.48 21.41
C MET A 1 2.57 7.94 21.82
N GLU A 2 3.72 8.36 22.31
CA GLU A 2 4.03 9.79 22.42
C GLU A 2 4.22 10.32 20.99
N GLU A 3 3.50 11.39 20.61
CA GLU A 3 3.81 12.13 19.38
C GLU A 3 5.15 12.85 19.60
N GLU A 4 6.23 12.24 19.13
CA GLU A 4 7.56 12.83 19.18
C GLU A 4 7.63 13.97 18.14
N LEU A 5 7.54 15.21 18.60
CA LEU A 5 7.69 16.40 17.75
C LEU A 5 9.12 16.46 17.20
N ARG A 6 9.27 16.29 15.88
CA ARG A 6 10.55 16.37 15.19
C ARG A 6 10.68 17.68 14.42
N TYR A 7 11.61 18.54 14.84
CA TYR A 7 11.97 19.73 14.08
C TYR A 7 12.84 19.36 12.87
N VAL A 8 12.44 19.81 11.68
CA VAL A 8 13.02 19.43 10.39
C VAL A 8 13.83 20.56 9.73
N GLY A 9 14.14 21.61 10.49
CA GLY A 9 14.82 22.81 9.99
C GLY A 9 13.86 23.96 9.70
N ALA A 10 14.44 25.11 9.33
CA ALA A 10 13.70 26.35 9.11
C ALA A 10 13.08 26.46 7.71
N GLU A 11 13.50 25.60 6.78
CA GLU A 11 13.00 25.58 5.41
C GLU A 11 11.54 25.11 5.37
N THR A 12 10.69 25.89 4.70
CA THR A 12 9.30 25.53 4.47
C THR A 12 9.24 24.31 3.53
N GLY A 13 8.82 23.15 4.06
CA GLY A 13 8.60 21.94 3.26
C GLY A 13 9.29 20.67 3.79
N GLY A 14 10.20 20.78 4.76
CA GLY A 14 10.89 19.61 5.33
C GLY A 14 9.94 18.55 5.91
N ALA A 15 8.81 18.98 6.49
CA ALA A 15 7.81 18.06 7.05
C ALA A 15 7.10 17.27 5.93
N ALA A 16 6.78 17.93 4.81
CA ALA A 16 6.17 17.27 3.66
C ALA A 16 7.13 16.27 3.01
N VAL A 17 8.43 16.54 2.98
CA VAL A 17 9.44 15.60 2.48
C VAL A 17 9.47 14.32 3.32
N LEU A 18 9.49 14.45 4.66
CA LEU A 18 9.46 13.28 5.54
C LEU A 18 8.14 12.50 5.42
N ASP A 19 7.01 13.19 5.27
CA ASP A 19 5.71 12.55 5.05
C ASP A 19 5.70 11.74 3.74
N MET A 20 6.16 12.32 2.63
CA MET A 20 6.27 11.59 1.35
C MET A 20 7.23 10.39 1.43
N ALA A 21 8.33 10.52 2.17
CA ALA A 21 9.26 9.42 2.39
C ALA A 21 8.60 8.28 3.19
N LEU A 22 7.85 8.61 4.26
CA LEU A 22 7.14 7.63 5.07
C LEU A 22 6.00 6.96 4.29
N LEU A 23 5.23 7.71 3.50
CA LEU A 23 4.19 7.16 2.63
C LEU A 23 4.79 6.22 1.58
N SER A 24 5.90 6.61 0.95
CA SER A 24 6.61 5.77 -0.01
C SER A 24 7.07 4.45 0.62
N HIS A 25 7.62 4.51 1.83
CA HIS A 25 7.99 3.32 2.62
C HIS A 25 6.77 2.44 2.89
N GLN A 26 5.67 3.01 3.39
CA GLN A 26 4.47 2.26 3.75
C GLN A 26 3.84 1.55 2.54
N LEU A 27 3.78 2.22 1.39
CA LEU A 27 3.23 1.66 0.16
C LEU A 27 4.11 0.53 -0.39
N ALA A 28 5.44 0.68 -0.36
CA ALA A 28 6.37 -0.39 -0.73
C ALA A 28 6.28 -1.58 0.24
N TYR A 29 6.07 -1.30 1.53
CA TYR A 29 5.88 -2.34 2.55
C TYR A 29 4.65 -3.21 2.27
N TYR A 30 3.54 -2.60 1.84
CA TYR A 30 2.32 -3.33 1.47
C TYR A 30 2.47 -4.22 0.22
N LEU A 31 3.40 -3.93 -0.69
CA LEU A 31 3.73 -4.85 -1.80
C LEU A 31 4.14 -6.23 -1.28
N GLY A 32 4.92 -6.26 -0.20
CA GLY A 32 5.34 -7.50 0.44
C GLY A 32 4.15 -8.29 1.01
N VAL A 33 3.12 -7.62 1.51
CA VAL A 33 1.91 -8.26 2.03
C VAL A 33 1.10 -8.89 0.91
N TRP A 34 0.81 -8.15 -0.16
CA TRP A 34 0.05 -8.70 -1.29
C TRP A 34 0.78 -9.86 -1.95
N HIS A 35 2.10 -9.73 -2.17
CA HIS A 35 2.88 -10.81 -2.76
C HIS A 35 3.02 -12.01 -1.82
N GLY A 36 3.24 -11.78 -0.52
CA GLY A 36 3.30 -12.83 0.50
C GLY A 36 2.00 -13.62 0.62
N ALA A 37 0.85 -12.94 0.52
CA ALA A 37 -0.45 -13.60 0.43
C ALA A 37 -0.52 -14.54 -0.78
N ARG A 38 -0.04 -14.11 -1.95
CA ARG A 38 0.00 -14.97 -3.15
C ARG A 38 0.92 -16.18 -2.99
N VAL A 39 2.06 -16.03 -2.31
CA VAL A 39 2.97 -17.15 -1.98
C VAL A 39 2.30 -18.17 -1.06
N CYS A 40 1.53 -17.72 -0.07
CA CYS A 40 0.80 -18.64 0.82
C CYS A 40 -0.30 -19.38 0.05
N GLU A 41 -1.10 -18.62 -0.71
CA GLU A 41 -2.19 -19.17 -1.53
C GLU A 41 -1.69 -20.17 -2.59
N SER A 42 -0.49 -19.99 -3.17
CA SER A 42 0.05 -20.92 -4.16
C SER A 42 0.36 -22.31 -3.59
N GLU A 43 0.61 -22.40 -2.28
CA GLU A 43 0.86 -23.65 -1.56
C GLU A 43 -0.36 -24.11 -0.74
N GLY A 44 -1.52 -23.47 -0.94
CA GLY A 44 -2.75 -23.78 -0.21
C GLY A 44 -2.74 -23.38 1.27
N LEU A 45 -1.79 -22.55 1.70
CA LEU A 45 -1.75 -22.00 3.05
C LEU A 45 -2.69 -20.80 3.18
N GLY A 46 -3.41 -20.74 4.30
CA GLY A 46 -4.28 -19.63 4.65
C GLY A 46 -3.50 -18.34 4.92
N ILE A 47 -4.07 -17.21 4.51
CA ILE A 47 -3.47 -15.87 4.70
C ILE A 47 -3.56 -15.45 6.17
N ASP A 48 -4.49 -16.01 6.94
CA ASP A 48 -4.60 -15.88 8.39
C ASP A 48 -3.35 -16.40 9.10
N LEU A 49 -2.81 -17.54 8.65
CA LEU A 49 -1.55 -18.08 9.17
C LEU A 49 -0.40 -17.12 8.89
N PHE A 50 -0.30 -16.57 7.67
CA PHE A 50 0.68 -15.53 7.35
C PHE A 50 0.53 -14.29 8.23
N ALA A 51 -0.70 -13.80 8.41
CA ALA A 51 -1.01 -12.67 9.28
C ALA A 51 -0.59 -12.91 10.74
N SER A 52 -0.67 -14.16 11.22
CA SER A 52 -0.25 -14.54 12.58
C SER A 52 1.26 -14.46 12.82
N LEU A 53 2.07 -14.48 11.75
CA LEU A 53 3.54 -14.35 11.83
C LEU A 53 3.98 -12.89 11.94
N LEU A 54 3.11 -11.94 11.62
CA LEU A 54 3.38 -10.51 11.67
C LEU A 54 3.05 -9.94 13.06
N PRO A 55 3.76 -8.89 13.53
CA PRO A 55 3.45 -8.30 14.83
C PRO A 55 1.99 -7.81 14.87
N PRO A 56 1.20 -8.10 15.93
CA PRO A 56 -0.27 -7.93 15.87
C PRO A 56 -0.78 -6.52 15.58
N GLN A 57 0.00 -5.50 15.95
CA GLN A 57 -0.30 -4.06 15.77
C GLN A 57 0.36 -3.47 14.52
N ASP A 58 1.07 -4.29 13.75
CA ASP A 58 1.74 -3.86 12.53
C ASP A 58 0.71 -3.63 11.41
N PRO A 59 0.79 -2.51 10.65
CA PRO A 59 -0.07 -2.29 9.50
C PRO A 59 -0.12 -3.45 8.50
N ALA A 60 0.97 -4.20 8.31
CA ALA A 60 0.97 -5.39 7.45
C ALA A 60 0.12 -6.52 8.01
N ALA A 61 0.14 -6.75 9.33
CA ALA A 61 -0.70 -7.76 9.97
C ALA A 61 -2.19 -7.41 9.78
N HIS A 62 -2.54 -6.14 9.95
CA HIS A 62 -3.89 -5.64 9.70
C HIS A 62 -4.30 -5.82 8.23
N LEU A 63 -3.42 -5.47 7.29
CA LEU A 63 -3.69 -5.64 5.86
C LEU A 63 -3.88 -7.12 5.49
N ALA A 64 -3.00 -8.00 5.98
CA ALA A 64 -3.09 -9.44 5.75
C ALA A 64 -4.38 -10.05 6.31
N ARG A 65 -4.83 -9.65 7.50
CA ARG A 65 -6.12 -10.09 8.06
C ARG A 65 -7.29 -9.67 7.17
N ARG A 66 -7.35 -8.42 6.73
CA ARG A 66 -8.42 -7.96 5.83
C ARG A 66 -8.46 -8.74 4.52
N ILE A 67 -7.30 -9.06 3.96
CA ILE A 67 -7.20 -9.93 2.77
C ILE A 67 -7.74 -11.34 3.07
N SER A 68 -7.40 -11.91 4.22
CA SER A 68 -7.88 -13.24 4.63
C SER A 68 -9.39 -13.25 4.85
N GLU A 69 -9.94 -12.20 5.45
CA GLU A 69 -11.35 -12.07 5.81
C GLU A 69 -12.22 -11.57 4.65
N HIS A 70 -11.61 -11.12 3.55
CA HIS A 70 -12.28 -10.44 2.44
C HIS A 70 -13.06 -9.19 2.88
N ASP A 71 -12.60 -8.53 3.96
CA ASP A 71 -13.21 -7.32 4.51
C ASP A 71 -12.60 -6.08 3.85
N TYR A 72 -13.30 -5.57 2.84
CA TYR A 72 -12.82 -4.46 2.00
C TYR A 72 -13.75 -3.24 2.00
N ASP A 73 -14.94 -3.36 2.58
CA ASP A 73 -16.01 -2.37 2.45
C ASP A 73 -15.99 -1.34 3.59
N GLN A 74 -15.06 -1.48 4.55
CA GLN A 74 -14.83 -0.52 5.65
C GLN A 74 -13.40 0.05 5.62
N PRO A 75 -13.06 0.83 4.58
CA PRO A 75 -11.73 1.37 4.44
C PRO A 75 -11.41 2.44 5.49
N GLY A 76 -10.19 2.41 6.03
CA GLY A 76 -9.66 3.55 6.78
C GLY A 76 -9.38 4.75 5.86
N ALA A 77 -8.96 4.46 4.63
CA ALA A 77 -8.92 5.37 3.49
C ALA A 77 -9.19 4.56 2.22
N THR A 78 -9.99 5.11 1.31
CA THR A 78 -10.33 4.42 0.07
C THR A 78 -9.09 4.26 -0.82
N LEU A 79 -9.10 3.26 -1.69
CA LEU A 79 -8.02 3.05 -2.66
C LEU A 79 -7.80 4.28 -3.56
N GLU A 80 -8.85 5.03 -3.89
CA GLU A 80 -8.74 6.31 -4.60
C GLU A 80 -7.96 7.36 -3.82
N VAL A 81 -8.14 7.45 -2.49
CA VAL A 81 -7.35 8.36 -1.64
C VAL A 81 -5.88 7.96 -1.64
N TRP A 82 -5.59 6.67 -1.53
CA TRP A 82 -4.23 6.15 -1.65
C TRP A 82 -3.61 6.43 -3.02
N ASN A 83 -4.38 6.26 -4.10
CA ASN A 83 -3.92 6.56 -5.45
C ASN A 83 -3.60 8.06 -5.63
N ALA A 84 -4.45 8.95 -5.11
CA ALA A 84 -4.19 10.39 -5.15
C ALA A 84 -2.92 10.78 -4.36
N ALA A 85 -2.64 10.12 -3.23
CA ALA A 85 -1.39 10.32 -2.52
C ALA A 85 -0.18 9.84 -3.33
N LEU A 86 -0.30 8.70 -4.03
CA LEU A 86 0.76 8.17 -4.89
C LEU A 86 1.00 9.04 -6.13
N ASP A 87 -0.03 9.64 -6.72
CA ASP A 87 0.12 10.59 -7.82
C ASP A 87 0.98 11.80 -7.38
N ARG A 88 0.83 12.29 -6.14
CA ARG A 88 1.70 13.35 -5.59
C ARG A 88 3.16 12.90 -5.42
N ILE A 89 3.38 11.65 -5.00
CA ILE A 89 4.73 11.07 -4.90
C ILE A 89 5.39 11.01 -6.29
N LEU A 90 4.65 10.60 -7.32
CA LEU A 90 5.13 10.58 -8.71
C LEU A 90 5.46 11.99 -9.23
N GLU A 91 4.58 12.97 -9.01
CA GLU A 91 4.81 14.37 -9.37
C GLU A 91 6.06 14.95 -8.68
N GLN A 92 6.23 14.67 -7.39
CA GLN A 92 7.42 15.06 -6.65
C GLN A 92 8.67 14.39 -7.21
N ALA A 93 8.59 13.09 -7.51
CA ALA A 93 9.71 12.35 -8.05
C ALA A 93 10.14 12.91 -9.41
N GLN A 94 9.17 13.31 -10.25
CA GLN A 94 9.41 13.91 -11.56
C GLN A 94 10.09 15.27 -11.43
N THR A 95 9.53 16.13 -10.57
CA THR A 95 10.04 17.46 -10.28
C THR A 95 11.49 17.41 -9.80
N ASN A 96 11.79 16.46 -8.91
CA ASN A 96 13.10 16.32 -8.28
C ASN A 96 14.06 15.41 -9.06
N LYS A 97 13.63 14.87 -10.22
CA LYS A 97 14.43 14.00 -11.09
C LYS A 97 15.00 12.77 -10.36
N ILE A 98 14.21 12.17 -9.48
CA ILE A 98 14.54 10.90 -8.82
C ILE A 98 13.86 9.73 -9.55
N ASN A 99 14.41 8.52 -9.40
CA ASN A 99 13.88 7.30 -10.02
C ASN A 99 12.43 7.04 -9.55
N GLN A 100 11.58 6.60 -10.48
CA GLN A 100 10.14 6.42 -10.28
C GLN A 100 9.67 4.97 -10.36
N GLU A 101 10.56 4.00 -10.58
CA GLU A 101 10.17 2.61 -10.87
C GLU A 101 9.33 1.99 -9.73
N ILE A 102 9.66 2.33 -8.47
CA ILE A 102 8.91 1.87 -7.29
C ILE A 102 7.49 2.47 -7.24
N PRO A 103 7.31 3.81 -7.21
CA PRO A 103 5.96 4.38 -7.18
C PRO A 103 5.16 4.06 -8.46
N GLU A 104 5.80 3.90 -9.62
CA GLU A 104 5.14 3.49 -10.86
C GLU A 104 4.57 2.07 -10.78
N LEU A 105 5.34 1.12 -10.22
CA LEU A 105 4.87 -0.25 -9.98
C LEU A 105 3.59 -0.25 -9.12
N ILE A 106 3.62 0.49 -8.01
CA ILE A 106 2.48 0.57 -7.08
C ILE A 106 1.28 1.23 -7.79
N SER A 107 1.51 2.30 -8.55
CA SER A 107 0.46 3.04 -9.26
C SER A 107 -0.23 2.17 -10.31
N SER A 108 0.54 1.34 -11.02
CA SER A 108 0.01 0.36 -11.95
C SER A 108 -0.97 -0.62 -11.28
N LEU A 109 -0.63 -1.13 -10.09
CA LEU A 109 -1.52 -2.02 -9.33
C LEU A 109 -2.79 -1.31 -8.87
N PHE A 110 -2.67 -0.08 -8.36
CA PHE A 110 -3.83 0.69 -7.88
C PHE A 110 -4.79 1.03 -9.01
N ARG A 111 -4.27 1.52 -10.13
CA ARG A 111 -5.09 1.84 -11.31
C ARG A 111 -5.81 0.62 -11.86
N ARG A 112 -5.17 -0.56 -11.86
CA ARG A 112 -5.83 -1.83 -12.23
C ARG A 112 -6.94 -2.20 -11.26
N ALA A 113 -6.72 -2.09 -9.95
CA ALA A 113 -7.75 -2.37 -8.95
C ALA A 113 -8.94 -1.38 -9.04
N ILE A 114 -8.67 -0.09 -9.26
CA ILE A 114 -9.69 0.93 -9.49
C ILE A 114 -10.49 0.61 -10.75
N ALA A 115 -9.83 0.20 -11.84
CA ALA A 115 -10.50 -0.19 -13.08
C ALA A 115 -11.40 -1.44 -12.92
N LEU A 116 -11.12 -2.31 -11.94
CA LEU A 116 -11.99 -3.42 -11.54
C LEU A 116 -13.17 -2.98 -10.64
N GLY A 117 -13.30 -1.69 -10.35
CA GLY A 117 -14.38 -1.14 -9.53
C GLY A 117 -14.09 -1.07 -8.03
N HIS A 118 -12.84 -1.27 -7.62
CA HIS A 118 -12.46 -1.27 -6.19
C HIS A 118 -12.03 0.09 -5.64
N GLY A 119 -12.20 1.20 -6.38
CA GLY A 119 -11.72 2.52 -5.96
C GLY A 119 -12.24 3.01 -4.61
N HIS A 120 -13.50 2.69 -4.28
CA HIS A 120 -14.16 3.04 -3.02
C HIS A 120 -13.86 2.06 -1.87
N ARG A 121 -13.10 0.99 -2.13
CA ARG A 121 -12.79 -0.06 -1.16
C ARG A 121 -11.44 0.16 -0.49
N ASP A 122 -11.14 -0.71 0.47
CA ASP A 122 -9.87 -0.72 1.16
C ASP A 122 -8.68 -1.08 0.25
N ILE A 123 -7.50 -0.54 0.56
CA ILE A 123 -6.25 -0.85 -0.15
C ILE A 123 -5.93 -2.36 -0.20
N ALA A 124 -6.48 -3.16 0.72
CA ALA A 124 -6.44 -4.61 0.69
C ALA A 124 -6.93 -5.22 -0.64
N THR A 125 -7.89 -4.59 -1.34
CA THR A 125 -8.45 -5.10 -2.60
C THR A 125 -7.45 -5.19 -3.74
N VAL A 126 -6.27 -4.58 -3.61
CA VAL A 126 -5.19 -4.71 -4.60
C VAL A 126 -4.80 -6.18 -4.80
N ILE A 127 -5.02 -7.06 -3.81
CA ILE A 127 -4.85 -8.50 -3.96
C ILE A 127 -5.67 -9.10 -5.12
N GLU A 128 -6.85 -8.55 -5.42
CA GLU A 128 -7.71 -9.04 -6.50
C GLU A 128 -7.05 -8.86 -7.88
N VAL A 129 -6.18 -7.85 -8.02
CA VAL A 129 -5.38 -7.64 -9.24
C VAL A 129 -4.33 -8.73 -9.42
N LEU A 130 -3.83 -9.31 -8.32
CA LEU A 130 -2.82 -10.37 -8.31
C LEU A 130 -3.44 -11.78 -8.33
N ARG A 131 -4.70 -11.91 -7.91
CA ARG A 131 -5.52 -13.13 -8.02
C ARG A 131 -6.10 -13.28 -9.42
N GLY A 132 -6.51 -12.16 -10.03
CA GLY A 132 -6.89 -12.11 -11.43
C GLY A 132 -5.71 -12.56 -12.29
N SER A 133 -5.90 -13.66 -13.01
CA SER A 133 -4.91 -14.31 -13.88
C SER A 133 -4.07 -13.29 -14.64
N LEU A 134 -2.73 -13.48 -14.65
CA LEU A 134 -1.89 -13.02 -15.76
C LEU A 134 -2.64 -13.41 -17.03
N GLY A 135 -3.16 -12.43 -17.76
CA GLY A 135 -3.81 -12.70 -19.03
C GLY A 135 -2.86 -13.58 -19.85
N THR A 136 -3.33 -14.76 -20.21
CA THR A 136 -2.71 -15.61 -21.23
C THR A 136 -2.45 -14.82 -22.51
#